data_AF-A0A3D4IEA2-F1
#
_entry.id   AF-A0A3D4IEA2-F1
#
_cell.length_a   1.000
_cell.length_b   1.000
_cell.length_c   1.000
_cell.angle_alpha   90.00
_cell.angle_beta   90.00
_cell.angle_gamma   90.00
#
_symmetry.space_group_name_H-M   'P 1'
#
loop_
_entity.id
_entity.type
_entity.pdbx_description
1 polymer ?
#
loop_
_entity_poly.entity_id
_entity_poly.type
_entity_poly.pdbx_seq_one_letter_code
_entity_poly.pdbx_strand_id
1 'polypeptide(L)' 'MAQGIEYDGWSIVFWSEVEYESEIVRDRLESEGVEAMIMDMSSSSLPIQMSDFSRFVVMVKP' A
#
# COMPACT_ATOMS: atom_id res chain seq x y z
N MET A 1 -16.52 -7.78 -7.22
CA MET A 1 -15.68 -8.18 -6.08
C MET A 1 -14.28 -7.72 -6.43
N ALA A 2 -13.85 -6.58 -5.91
CA ALA A 2 -12.50 -6.09 -6.18
C ALA A 2 -11.54 -7.06 -5.46
N GLN A 3 -10.79 -7.86 -6.23
CA GLN A 3 -9.69 -8.63 -5.69
C GLN A 3 -8.65 -7.60 -5.22
N GLY A 4 -8.72 -7.24 -3.94
CA GLY A 4 -7.61 -6.57 -3.29
C GLY A 4 -6.40 -7.47 -3.48
N ILE A 5 -5.34 -6.93 -4.03
CA ILE A 5 -4.10 -7.67 -4.20
C ILE A 5 -3.56 -7.88 -2.80
N GLU A 6 -3.69 -9.11 -2.31
CA GLU A 6 -3.23 -9.52 -0.99
C GLU A 6 -1.74 -9.82 -1.07
N TYR A 7 -0.94 -9.12 -0.27
CA TYR A 7 0.49 -9.35 -0.12
C TYR A 7 0.77 -9.81 1.31
N ASP A 8 1.11 -11.10 1.48
CA ASP A 8 1.50 -11.68 2.78
C ASP A 8 0.52 -11.41 3.94
N GLY A 9 -0.79 -11.47 3.67
CA GLY A 9 -1.83 -11.19 4.67
C GLY A 9 -2.16 -9.70 4.87
N TRP A 10 -1.66 -8.83 3.98
CA TRP A 10 -2.01 -7.42 3.92
C TRP A 10 -2.76 -7.09 2.64
N SER A 11 -3.78 -6.25 2.75
CA SER A 11 -4.60 -5.80 1.63
C SER A 11 -4.17 -4.41 1.16
N ILE A 12 -3.86 -4.26 -0.12
CA ILE A 12 -3.59 -2.95 -0.72
C ILE A 12 -4.89 -2.14 -0.78
N VAL A 13 -4.88 -0.94 -0.19
CA VAL A 13 -6.05 -0.03 -0.14
C VAL A 13 -5.84 1.27 -0.89
N PHE A 14 -4.59 1.67 -1.09
CA PHE A 14 -4.24 2.91 -1.78
C PHE A 14 -2.85 2.80 -2.39
N TRP A 15 -2.61 3.51 -3.50
CA TRP A 15 -1.30 3.64 -4.11
C TRP A 15 -1.13 5.05 -4.67
N SER A 16 0.10 5.58 -4.61
CA SER A 16 0.47 6.87 -5.21
C SER A 16 1.94 6.88 -5.61
N GLU A 17 2.30 7.73 -6.56
CA GLU A 17 3.70 8.02 -6.88
C GLU A 17 4.32 9.01 -5.88
N VAL A 18 3.48 9.63 -5.04
CA VAL A 18 3.84 10.66 -4.07
C VAL A 18 3.78 10.09 -2.65
N GLU A 19 4.94 10.03 -1.98
CA GLU A 19 5.07 9.51 -0.62
C GLU A 19 4.13 10.20 0.37
N TYR A 20 4.08 11.53 0.32
CA TYR A 20 3.27 12.36 1.20
C TYR A 20 1.77 12.01 1.16
N GLU A 21 1.23 11.66 -0.02
CA GLU A 21 -0.17 11.24 -0.12
C GLU A 21 -0.41 9.90 0.57
N SER A 22 0.54 8.96 0.43
CA SER A 22 0.51 7.68 1.13
C SER A 22 0.63 7.85 2.64
N GLU A 23 1.43 8.80 3.13
CA GLU A 23 1.54 9.13 4.55
C GLU A 23 0.23 9.67 5.12
N ILE A 24 -0.44 10.60 4.44
CA ILE A 24 -1.75 11.11 4.88
C ILE A 24 -2.75 9.97 5.03
N VAL A 25 -2.79 9.06 4.06
CA VAL A 25 -3.71 7.91 4.08
C VAL A 25 -3.38 6.97 5.24
N ARG A 26 -2.09 6.65 5.45
CA ARG A 26 -1.64 5.83 6.59
C ARG A 26 -2.05 6.47 7.91
N ASP A 27 -1.72 7.74 8.13
CA ASP A 27 -2.02 8.44 9.38
C ASP A 27 -3.52 8.48 9.66
N ARG A 28 -4.34 8.64 8.60
CA ARG A 28 -5.80 8.61 8.72
C ARG A 28 -6.30 7.22 9.11
N LEU A 29 -5.74 6.16 8.54
CA LEU A 29 -6.09 4.77 8.87
C LEU A 29 -5.70 4.44 10.32
N GLU A 30 -4.49 4.79 10.73
CA GLU A 30 -4.00 4.58 12.10
C GLU A 30 -4.81 5.37 13.12
N SER A 31 -5.24 6.60 12.79
CA SER A 31 -6.14 7.40 13.63
C SER A 31 -7.51 6.76 13.84
N GLU A 32 -7.96 5.89 12.92
CA GLU A 32 -9.21 5.14 13.03
C GLU A 32 -8.99 3.74 13.65
N GLY A 33 -7.76 3.44 14.11
CA GLY A 33 -7.38 2.18 14.73
C GLY A 33 -7.08 1.05 13.73
N VAL A 34 -6.90 1.39 12.45
CA VAL A 34 -6.54 0.42 11.40
C VAL A 34 -5.03 0.38 11.26
N GLU A 35 -4.43 -0.78 11.49
CA GLU A 35 -2.99 -0.99 11.29
C GLU A 35 -2.67 -0.88 9.80
N ALA A 36 -1.86 0.13 9.43
CA ALA A 36 -1.52 0.44 8.05
C ALA A 36 0.00 0.54 7.87
N MET A 37 0.50 0.12 6.71
CA MET A 37 1.91 0.26 6.34
C MET A 37 2.08 0.81 4.92
N ILE A 38 3.19 1.51 4.70
CA ILE A 38 3.59 2.03 3.39
C ILE A 38 4.77 1.20 2.88
N MET A 39 4.65 0.71 1.66
CA MET A 39 5.70 -0.02 0.96
C MET A 39 6.20 0.82 -0.23
N ASP A 40 7.51 1.06 -0.27
CA ASP A 40 8.19 1.66 -1.43
C ASP A 40 8.59 0.57 -2.43
N MET A 41 7.88 0.53 -3.55
CA MET A 41 8.09 -0.41 -4.65
C MET A 41 9.33 -0.08 -5.48
N SER A 42 9.97 1.09 -5.31
CA SER A 42 11.18 1.46 -6.05
C SER A 42 12.43 0.72 -5.58
N SER A 43 12.44 0.22 -4.34
CA SER A 43 13.62 -0.40 -3.71
C SER A 43 13.66 -1.92 -3.85
N SER A 44 12.53 -2.57 -4.16
CA SER A 44 12.44 -4.03 -4.15
C SER A 44 12.40 -4.60 -5.57
N SER A 45 13.29 -5.55 -5.84
CA SER A 45 13.30 -6.41 -7.02
C SER A 45 12.10 -7.37 -7.01
N LEU A 46 10.88 -6.82 -7.02
CA LEU A 46 9.64 -7.56 -6.98
C LEU A 46 9.28 -8.11 -8.38
N PRO A 47 8.55 -9.23 -8.43
CA PRO A 47 8.16 -9.86 -9.68
C PRO A 47 7.32 -8.90 -10.54
N ILE A 48 7.66 -8.87 -11.82
CA ILE A 48 7.21 -7.99 -12.92
C ILE A 48 5.68 -7.80 -13.01
N GLN A 49 4.87 -8.63 -12.33
CA GLN A 49 3.43 -8.46 -12.25
C GLN A 49 2.97 -7.24 -11.44
N MET A 50 3.85 -6.64 -10.61
CA MET A 50 3.56 -5.40 -9.88
C MET A 50 4.10 -4.12 -10.55
N SER A 51 4.63 -4.21 -11.78
CA SER A 51 5.21 -3.06 -12.48
C SER A 51 4.21 -1.96 -12.87
N ASP A 52 2.91 -2.20 -12.71
CA ASP A 52 1.83 -1.22 -12.93
C ASP A 52 1.41 -0.48 -11.64
N PHE A 53 1.94 -0.86 -10.47
CA PHE A 53 1.65 -0.16 -9.22
C PHE A 53 2.52 1.08 -9.07
N SER A 54 1.90 2.16 -8.60
CA SER A 54 2.60 3.38 -8.24
C SER A 54 3.67 3.13 -7.18
N ARG A 55 4.64 4.03 -7.11
CA ARG A 55 5.85 3.90 -6.30
C ARG A 55 5.59 3.57 -4.83
N PHE A 56 4.58 4.16 -4.22
CA PHE A 56 4.21 3.97 -2.82
C PHE A 56 2.85 3.30 -2.72
N VAL A 57 2.79 2.23 -1.94
CA VAL A 57 1.58 1.43 -1.76
C VAL A 57 1.23 1.40 -0.28
N VAL A 58 -0.01 1.75 0.05
CA VAL A 58 -0.55 1.66 1.41
C VAL A 58 -1.35 0.37 1.53
N MET A 59 -1.02 -0.39 2.57
CA MET A 59 -1.65 -1.67 2.86
C MET A 59 -2.18 -1.69 4.28
N VAL A 60 -3.25 -2.44 4.50
CA VAL A 60 -3.86 -2.65 5.82
C VAL A 60 -3.95 -4.12 6.14
N LYS A 61 -3.95 -4.43 7.43
CA LYS A 61 -4.24 -5.77 7.91
C LYS A 61 -5.76 -6.00 7.89
N PRO A 62 -6.24 -7.15 7.39
CA PRO A 62 -7.67 -7.48 7.39
C PRO A 62 -8.23 -7.66 8.80
#